data_AF-A0A4Q3BY80-F1
#
_entry.id   AF-A0A4Q3BY80-F1
#
_cell.length_a   1.000
_cell.length_b   1.000
_cell.length_c   1.000
_cell.angle_alpha   90.00
_cell.angle_beta   90.00
_cell.angle_gamma   90.00
#
_symmetry.space_group_name_H-M   'P 1'
#
loop_
_entity.id
_entity.type
_entity.pdbx_description
1 polymer ?
#
loop_
_entity_poly.entity_id
_entity_poly.type
_entity_poly.pdbx_seq_one_letter_code
_entity_poly.pdbx_strand_id
1 'polypeptide(L)'
;MTFAEDEVSRGTQLLLSTQAEVAAGIDQLFDTLLTIPADPRGPLYEAMRHAAVAGGKRLRPLLVRAAGDLFHVDRSLTLRVGAAVEAMHV
;
A
#
# COMPACT_ATOMS: atom_id res chain seq x y z
N MET A 1 3.06 19.10 -29.85
CA MET A 1 3.52 17.73 -29.50
C MET A 1 4.20 17.72 -28.14
N THR A 2 5.11 18.65 -27.86
CA THR A 2 5.87 18.77 -26.60
C THR A 2 5.03 18.93 -25.32
N PHE A 3 3.91 19.65 -25.34
CA PHE A 3 3.06 19.84 -24.14
C PHE A 3 2.36 18.58 -23.66
N ALA A 4 1.86 17.74 -24.59
CA ALA A 4 1.19 16.49 -24.24
C ALA A 4 2.19 15.46 -23.70
N GLU A 5 3.41 15.44 -24.23
CA GLU A 5 4.50 14.60 -23.72
C GLU A 5 4.92 15.02 -22.29
N ASP A 6 4.96 16.32 -22.01
CA ASP A 6 5.27 16.87 -20.68
C ASP A 6 4.18 16.52 -19.64
N GLU A 7 2.90 16.63 -20.02
CA GLU A 7 1.78 16.27 -19.15
C GLU A 7 1.77 14.77 -18.80
N VAL A 8 2.01 13.91 -19.80
CA VAL A 8 2.12 12.45 -19.61
C VAL A 8 3.31 12.12 -18.69
N SER A 9 4.44 12.80 -18.87
CA SER A 9 5.63 12.64 -18.02
C SER A 9 5.33 12.99 -16.56
N ARG A 10 4.67 14.13 -16.32
CA ARG A 10 4.27 14.57 -14.98
C ARG A 10 3.26 13.62 -14.33
N GLY A 11 2.25 13.19 -15.08
CA GLY A 11 1.26 12.21 -14.61
C GLY A 11 1.91 10.88 -14.22
N THR A 12 2.87 10.41 -15.02
CA THR A 12 3.64 9.20 -14.72
C THR A 12 4.48 9.36 -13.46
N GLN A 13 5.16 10.49 -13.29
CA GLN A 13 5.93 10.78 -12.08
C GLN A 13 5.05 10.79 -10.83
N LEU A 14 3.89 11.43 -10.89
CA LEU A 14 2.91 11.47 -9.79
C LEU A 14 2.43 10.06 -9.42
N LEU A 15 2.11 9.23 -10.43
CA LEU A 15 1.68 7.86 -10.20
C LEU A 15 2.78 7.04 -9.50
N LEU A 16 4.01 7.11 -10.00
CA LEU A 16 5.13 6.34 -9.47
C LEU A 16 5.49 6.77 -8.05
N SER A 17 5.52 8.08 -7.76
CA SER A 17 5.78 8.57 -6.40
C SER A 17 4.68 8.14 -5.43
N THR A 18 3.41 8.29 -5.84
CA THR A 18 2.26 7.88 -5.02
C THR A 18 2.25 6.37 -4.77
N GLN A 19 2.60 5.56 -5.78
CA GLN A 19 2.70 4.11 -5.63
C GLN A 19 3.79 3.72 -4.63
N ALA A 20 4.99 4.32 -4.73
CA ALA A 20 6.08 4.06 -3.80
C ALA A 20 5.70 4.43 -2.36
N GLU A 21 5.06 5.58 -2.20
CA GLU A 21 4.55 6.08 -0.92
C GLU A 21 3.49 5.17 -0.29
N VAL A 22 2.53 4.69 -1.09
CA VAL A 22 1.51 3.75 -0.63
C VAL A 22 2.14 2.41 -0.27
N ALA A 23 3.06 1.91 -1.10
CA ALA A 23 3.73 0.65 -0.82
C ALA A 23 4.48 0.68 0.51
N ALA A 24 5.30 1.71 0.74
CA ALA A 24 6.01 1.89 2.00
C ALA A 24 5.07 1.99 3.21
N GLY A 25 3.95 2.72 3.08
CA GLY A 25 2.95 2.84 4.15
C GLY A 25 2.24 1.53 4.47
N ILE A 26 1.94 0.71 3.47
CA ILE A 26 1.32 -0.61 3.66
C ILE A 26 2.29 -1.58 4.31
N ASP A 27 3.55 -1.62 3.86
CA ASP A 27 4.58 -2.49 4.44
C ASP A 27 4.80 -2.15 5.92
N GLN A 28 4.90 -0.86 6.27
CA GLN A 28 5.01 -0.39 7.66
C GLN A 28 3.79 -0.78 8.52
N LEU A 29 2.58 -0.70 7.96
CA LEU A 29 1.37 -1.11 8.66
C LEU A 29 1.36 -2.62 8.92
N PHE A 30 1.71 -3.45 7.93
CA PHE A 30 1.81 -4.89 8.15
C PHE A 30 2.92 -5.26 9.15
N ASP A 31 4.07 -4.58 9.10
CA ASP A 31 5.14 -4.79 10.07
C ASP A 31 4.67 -4.54 11.50
N THR A 32 3.84 -3.50 11.70
CA THR A 32 3.26 -3.15 13.00
C THR A 32 2.17 -4.15 13.41
N LEU A 33 1.23 -4.45 12.51
CA LEU A 33 0.07 -5.30 12.79
C LEU A 33 0.43 -6.78 12.99
N LEU A 34 1.47 -7.27 12.31
CA LEU A 34 1.93 -8.66 12.35
C LEU A 34 3.19 -8.82 13.20
N THR A 35 3.27 -8.12 14.33
CA THR A 35 4.37 -8.30 15.29
C THR A 35 4.39 -9.76 15.78
N ILE A 36 5.55 -10.43 15.69
CA ILE A 36 5.67 -11.85 16.03
C ILE A 36 5.57 -12.03 17.56
N PRO A 37 4.58 -12.80 18.07
CA PRO A 37 4.46 -13.03 19.50
C PRO A 37 5.45 -14.08 20.00
N ALA A 38 5.89 -13.94 21.26
CA ALA A 38 6.74 -14.92 21.95
C ALA A 38 5.92 -16.09 22.55
N ASP A 39 5.01 -16.64 21.75
CA ASP A 39 4.15 -17.76 22.13
C ASP A 39 4.00 -18.74 20.93
N PRO A 40 3.30 -19.88 21.10
CA PRO A 40 3.20 -20.89 20.04
C PRO A 40 2.59 -20.42 18.71
N ARG A 41 2.03 -19.21 18.64
CA ARG A 41 1.53 -18.60 17.38
C ARG A 41 2.66 -18.01 16.52
N GLY A 42 3.91 -17.95 17.01
CA GLY A 42 5.06 -17.39 16.30
C GLY A 42 5.17 -17.83 14.83
N PRO A 43 5.20 -19.15 14.52
CA PRO A 43 5.29 -19.65 13.15
C PRO A 43 4.13 -19.20 12.23
N LEU A 44 2.92 -19.03 12.79
CA LEU A 44 1.77 -18.51 12.03
C LEU A 44 2.03 -17.05 11.63
N TYR A 45 2.51 -16.21 12.55
CA TYR A 45 2.78 -14.80 12.28
C TYR A 45 3.95 -14.63 11.30
N GLU A 46 4.98 -15.48 11.38
CA GLU A 46 6.06 -15.53 10.40
C GLU A 46 5.54 -15.84 9.00
N ALA A 47 4.66 -16.85 8.86
CA ALA A 47 4.03 -17.18 7.58
C ALA A 47 3.15 -16.03 7.04
N MET A 48 2.36 -15.39 7.91
CA MET A 48 1.55 -14.22 7.54
C MET A 48 2.43 -13.05 7.06
N ARG A 49 3.52 -12.74 7.78
CA ARG A 49 4.47 -11.68 7.39
C ARG A 49 5.13 -12.01 6.06
N HIS A 50 5.55 -13.26 5.86
CA HIS A 50 6.12 -13.71 4.61
C HIS A 50 5.15 -13.45 3.45
N ALA A 51 3.88 -13.88 3.57
CA ALA A 51 2.90 -13.66 2.52
C ALA A 51 2.60 -12.16 2.30
N ALA A 52 2.41 -11.39 3.37
CA ALA A 52 2.01 -9.99 3.30
C ALA A 52 3.13 -9.07 2.78
N VAL A 53 4.40 -9.38 3.07
CA VAL A 53 5.56 -8.52 2.78
C VAL A 53 6.39 -9.02 1.59
N ALA A 54 6.08 -10.17 0.98
CA ALA A 54 6.82 -10.76 -0.16
C ALA A 54 6.76 -9.96 -1.49
N GLY A 55 6.48 -8.66 -1.43
CA GLY A 55 6.45 -7.78 -2.58
C GLY A 55 5.14 -7.88 -3.35
N GLY A 56 4.87 -6.82 -4.11
CA GLY A 56 3.66 -6.67 -4.89
C GLY A 56 3.53 -5.23 -5.34
N LYS A 57 2.78 -4.99 -6.41
CA LYS A 57 2.57 -3.63 -6.95
C LYS A 57 1.72 -2.75 -6.02
N ARG A 58 1.14 -3.33 -4.96
CA ARG A 58 0.17 -2.70 -4.04
C ARG A 58 -0.94 -1.95 -4.78
N LEU A 59 -1.40 -2.56 -5.88
CA LEU A 59 -2.39 -1.96 -6.77
C LEU A 59 -3.70 -1.67 -6.05
N ARG A 60 -4.18 -2.59 -5.20
CA ARG A 60 -5.42 -2.41 -4.46
C ARG A 60 -5.32 -1.24 -3.45
N PRO A 61 -4.30 -1.17 -2.57
CA PRO A 61 -4.05 0.02 -1.76
C PRO A 61 -3.94 1.33 -2.56
N LEU A 62 -3.28 1.30 -3.72
CA LEU A 62 -3.13 2.49 -4.58
C LEU A 62 -4.49 2.97 -5.10
N LEU A 63 -5.37 2.06 -5.50
CA LEU A 63 -6.73 2.40 -5.94
C LEU A 63 -7.57 2.99 -4.79
N VAL A 64 -7.45 2.44 -3.57
CA VAL A 64 -8.10 3.00 -2.38
C VAL A 64 -7.61 4.43 -2.10
N ARG A 65 -6.30 4.65 -2.18
CA ARG A 65 -5.70 5.98 -2.03
C ARG A 65 -6.23 6.96 -3.09
N ALA A 66 -6.20 6.57 -4.36
CA ALA A 66 -6.67 7.42 -5.46
C ALA A 66 -8.16 7.78 -5.31
N ALA A 67 -9.00 6.82 -4.91
CA ALA A 67 -10.42 7.08 -4.66
C ALA A 67 -10.64 8.05 -3.49
N GLY A 68 -9.87 7.92 -2.40
CA GLY A 68 -9.94 8.82 -1.26
C GLY A 68 -9.51 10.25 -1.59
N ASP A 69 -8.50 10.40 -2.45
CA ASP A 69 -7.99 11.72 -2.88
C ASP A 69 -9.05 12.54 -3.63
N LEU A 70 -9.95 11.90 -4.39
CA LEU A 70 -11.09 12.56 -5.05
C LEU A 70 -12.04 13.25 -4.06
N PHE A 71 -12.10 12.76 -2.82
CA PHE A 71 -13.01 13.24 -1.78
C PHE A 71 -12.27 13.84 -0.58
N HIS A 72 -10.97 14.12 -0.71
CA HIS A 72 -10.15 14.71 0.34
C HIS A 72 -10.14 13.90 1.65
N VAL A 73 -10.21 12.56 1.54
CA VAL A 73 -10.16 11.67 2.71
C VAL A 73 -8.75 11.68 3.30
N ASP A 74 -8.67 11.65 4.63
CA ASP A 74 -7.39 11.61 5.33
C ASP A 74 -6.52 10.42 4.87
N ARG A 75 -5.24 10.70 4.64
CA ARG A 75 -4.27 9.73 4.13
C ARG A 75 -4.15 8.51 5.05
N SER A 76 -4.11 8.70 6.36
CA SER A 76 -3.98 7.61 7.32
C SER A 76 -5.19 6.67 7.26
N LEU A 77 -6.39 7.20 7.02
CA LEU A 77 -7.60 6.40 6.85
C LEU A 77 -7.55 5.58 5.56
N THR A 78 -7.19 6.20 4.44
CA THR A 78 -7.05 5.49 3.16
C THR A 78 -5.99 4.39 3.21
N LEU A 79 -4.88 4.60 3.92
CA LEU A 79 -3.84 3.58 4.13
C LEU A 79 -4.36 2.41 4.97
N ARG A 80 -5.10 2.67 6.06
CA ARG A 80 -5.68 1.61 6.90
C ARG A 80 -6.71 0.77 6.13
N VAL A 81 -7.58 1.41 5.36
CA VAL A 81 -8.54 0.71 4.48
C VAL A 81 -7.80 -0.05 3.39
N GLY A 82 -6.77 0.54 2.79
CA GLY A 82 -5.92 -0.13 1.81
C GLY A 82 -5.25 -1.38 2.36
N ALA A 83 -4.72 -1.32 3.59
CA ALA A 83 -4.12 -2.47 4.28
C ALA A 83 -5.15 -3.58 4.53
N ALA A 84 -6.38 -3.22 4.93
CA ALA A 84 -7.45 -4.20 5.11
C ALA A 84 -7.82 -4.92 3.80
N VAL A 85 -7.94 -4.17 2.69
CA VAL A 85 -8.23 -4.75 1.36
C VAL A 85 -7.07 -5.63 0.88
N GLU A 86 -5.83 -5.22 1.11
CA GLU A 86 -4.66 -6.01 0.74
C GLU A 86 -4.54 -7.29 1.59
N ALA A 87 -4.91 -7.23 2.89
CA ALA A 87 -4.93 -8.41 3.76
C ALA A 87 -5.93 -9.48 3.31
N MET A 88 -7.01 -9.09 2.61
CA MET A 88 -7.94 -10.04 1.98
C MET A 88 -7.41 -10.59 0.65
N HIS A 89 -6.45 -9.90 0.02
CA HIS A 89 -5.91 -10.29 -1.27
C HIS A 89 -4.80 -11.34 -1.16
N VAL A 90 -3.90 -11.13 -0.20
CA VAL A 90 -2.75 -11.99 0.10
C VAL A 90 -3.24 -13.33 0.63
#